data_AF-A0A7K1D8C0-F1
#
_entry.id   AF-A0A7K1D8C0-F1
#
_cell.length_a   1.000
_cell.length_b   1.000
_cell.length_c   1.000
_cell.angle_alpha   90.00
_cell.angle_beta   90.00
_cell.angle_gamma   90.00
#
_symmetry.space_group_name_H-M   'P 1'
#
loop_
_entity.id
_entity.type
_entity.pdbx_description
1 polymer ?
#
loop_
_entity_poly.entity_id
_entity_poly.type
_entity_poly.pdbx_seq_one_letter_code
_entity_poly.pdbx_strand_id
1 'polypeptide(L)'
;MLNIPNSISFGRLLLIPVFIWLALTNNLALACVTIFVASFTDWLDGYAARKLNQFTRLGQLLDPISDRLYILALLFVIYNLELAPIIILVFILLREFILTGLMIYLKTRGITGLPVHYLGKMGAFCLLIGLPGLIFAEAFVETAYIWLTIGWSFLIWGLFLYAFSAYKYFEHAKVVLSKYV
;
A
#
# COMPACT_ATOMS: atom_id res chain seq x y z
N MET A 1 -8.99 5.13 25.26
CA MET A 1 -7.95 5.98 25.86
C MET A 1 -6.72 5.90 24.97
N LEU A 2 -6.14 7.05 24.61
CA LEU A 2 -5.03 7.17 23.66
C LEU A 2 -3.81 6.38 24.15
N ASN A 3 -3.50 5.29 23.46
CA ASN A 3 -2.27 4.54 23.65
C ASN A 3 -1.26 4.99 22.59
N ILE A 4 0.03 4.94 22.92
CA ILE A 4 1.15 5.35 22.05
C ILE A 4 0.99 4.85 20.60
N PRO A 5 0.58 3.59 20.32
CA PRO A 5 0.36 3.11 18.95
C PRO A 5 -0.75 3.87 18.20
N ASN A 6 -1.84 4.24 18.88
CA ASN A 6 -2.95 4.93 18.23
C ASN A 6 -2.58 6.37 17.82
N SER A 7 -1.75 7.04 18.62
CA SER A 7 -1.29 8.39 18.29
C SER A 7 -0.39 8.41 17.06
N ILE A 8 0.39 7.35 16.85
CA ILE A 8 1.32 7.26 15.73
C ILE A 8 0.58 6.80 14.46
N SER A 9 -0.37 5.85 14.54
CA SER A 9 -1.28 5.54 13.41
C SER A 9 -2.07 6.78 12.96
N PHE A 10 -2.52 7.61 13.91
CA PHE A 10 -3.19 8.89 13.60
C PHE A 10 -2.23 9.92 12.99
N GLY A 11 -1.01 10.01 13.52
CA GLY A 11 0.07 10.82 12.94
C GLY A 11 0.33 10.46 11.48
N ARG A 12 0.40 9.16 11.15
CA ARG A 12 0.58 8.69 9.78
C ARG A 12 -0.55 9.13 8.84
N LEU A 13 -1.79 9.01 9.31
CA LEU A 13 -2.97 9.50 8.57
C LEU A 13 -2.88 11.00 8.27
N LEU A 14 -2.34 11.80 9.18
CA LEU A 14 -2.09 13.24 8.96
C LEU A 14 -0.90 13.50 8.03
N LEU A 15 0.09 12.61 7.97
CA LEU A 15 1.22 12.75 7.04
C LEU A 15 0.81 12.53 5.58
N ILE A 16 -0.27 11.80 5.30
CA ILE A 16 -0.78 11.57 3.93
C ILE A 16 -1.15 12.88 3.21
N PRO A 17 -2.05 13.74 3.74
CA PRO A 17 -2.38 15.01 3.09
C PRO A 17 -1.18 15.97 3.04
N VAL A 18 -0.30 15.95 4.05
CA VAL A 18 0.94 16.73 4.04
C VAL A 18 1.86 16.29 2.89
N PHE A 19 2.02 14.98 2.71
CA PHE A 19 2.78 14.41 1.60
C PHE A 19 2.21 14.85 0.25
N ILE A 20 0.90 14.71 0.04
CA ILE A 20 0.25 15.12 -1.21
C ILE A 20 0.46 16.61 -1.47
N TRP A 21 0.25 17.46 -0.46
CA TRP A 21 0.43 18.90 -0.59
C TRP A 21 1.87 19.28 -0.93
N LEU A 22 2.87 18.68 -0.26
CA LEU A 22 4.28 18.91 -0.56
C LEU A 22 4.65 18.45 -1.97
N ALA A 23 4.14 17.29 -2.40
CA ALA A 23 4.42 16.78 -3.73
C ALA A 23 3.85 17.68 -4.82
N LEU A 24 2.61 18.15 -4.66
CA LEU A 24 1.94 19.01 -5.64
C LEU A 24 2.44 20.47 -5.63
N THR A 25 3.06 20.92 -4.53
CA THR A 25 3.72 22.24 -4.46
C THR A 25 5.18 22.20 -4.90
N ASN A 26 5.60 21.11 -5.56
CA ASN A 26 6.95 20.88 -6.07
C ASN A 26 8.05 20.83 -4.98
N ASN A 27 7.67 20.57 -3.72
CA ASN A 27 8.59 20.35 -2.60
C ASN A 27 8.90 18.86 -2.44
N LEU A 28 9.37 18.23 -3.52
CA LEU A 28 9.49 16.77 -3.63
C LEU A 28 10.45 16.16 -2.59
N ALA A 29 11.55 16.83 -2.27
CA ALA A 29 12.47 16.36 -1.23
C ALA A 29 11.77 16.25 0.14
N LEU A 30 10.95 17.23 0.52
CA LEU A 30 10.16 17.20 1.75
C LEU A 30 9.03 16.15 1.67
N ALA A 31 8.45 15.95 0.49
CA ALA A 31 7.46 14.91 0.26
C ALA A 31 8.08 13.51 0.49
N CYS A 32 9.29 13.27 -0.03
CA CYS A 32 10.07 12.06 0.20
C CYS A 32 10.39 11.84 1.68
N VAL A 33 10.80 12.89 2.40
CA VAL A 33 11.02 12.83 3.86
C VAL A 33 9.72 12.46 4.58
N THR A 34 8.59 13.04 4.18
CA THR A 34 7.28 12.75 4.79
C THR A 34 6.88 11.28 4.64
N ILE A 35 7.03 10.72 3.43
CA ILE A 35 6.83 9.28 3.14
C ILE A 35 7.78 8.41 3.97
N PHE A 36 9.06 8.80 4.04
CA PHE A 36 10.06 8.06 4.78
C PHE A 36 9.72 8.01 6.28
N VAL A 37 9.37 9.15 6.87
CA VAL A 37 8.93 9.25 8.26
C VAL A 37 7.65 8.45 8.48
N ALA A 38 6.65 8.58 7.61
CA ALA A 38 5.40 7.81 7.70
C ALA A 38 5.66 6.29 7.71
N SER A 39 6.53 5.81 6.81
CA SER A 39 6.91 4.40 6.72
C SER A 39 7.69 3.93 7.95
N PHE A 40 8.60 4.77 8.46
CA PHE A 40 9.38 4.46 9.65
C PHE A 40 8.51 4.41 10.92
N THR A 41 7.52 5.32 11.03
CA THR A 41 6.58 5.32 12.16
C THR A 41 5.69 4.07 12.19
N ASP A 42 5.33 3.50 11.04
CA ASP A 42 4.59 2.23 10.99
C ASP A 42 5.37 1.07 11.58
N TRP A 43 6.64 0.96 11.18
CA TRP A 43 7.49 -0.09 11.69
C TRP A 43 7.69 0.04 13.21
N LEU A 44 7.86 1.27 13.70
CA LEU A 44 7.97 1.56 15.13
C LEU A 44 6.70 1.19 15.90
N ASP A 45 5.51 1.47 15.35
CA ASP A 45 4.24 1.06 15.96
C ASP A 45 4.10 -0.43 16.06
N GLY A 46 4.35 -1.14 14.96
CA GLY A 46 4.30 -2.59 14.94
C GLY A 46 5.32 -3.21 15.91
N TYR A 47 6.48 -2.59 16.08
CA TYR A 47 7.47 -3.02 17.08
C TYR A 47 7.00 -2.73 18.52
N ALA A 48 6.54 -1.51 18.81
CA ALA A 48 6.09 -1.11 20.13
C ALA A 48 4.86 -1.90 20.59
N ALA A 49 3.88 -2.12 19.72
CA ALA A 49 2.69 -2.91 20.01
C ALA A 49 3.03 -4.37 20.37
N ARG A 50 3.98 -4.98 19.65
CA ARG A 50 4.48 -6.33 19.94
C ARG A 50 5.26 -6.40 21.25
N LYS A 51 6.09 -5.40 21.54
CA LYS A 51 6.91 -5.36 22.75
C LYS A 51 6.09 -5.07 24.01
N LEU A 52 5.06 -4.24 23.89
CA LEU A 52 4.23 -3.80 25.02
C LEU A 52 2.95 -4.65 25.18
N ASN A 53 2.69 -5.62 24.30
CA ASN A 53 1.42 -6.38 24.24
C ASN A 53 0.16 -5.49 24.20
N GLN A 54 0.29 -4.27 23.69
CA GLN A 54 -0.78 -3.27 23.64
C GLN A 54 -1.46 -3.30 22.27
N PHE A 55 -2.19 -4.38 22.00
CA PHE A 55 -3.04 -4.45 20.81
C PHE A 55 -4.37 -3.76 21.09
N THR A 56 -4.67 -2.65 20.40
CA THR A 56 -5.96 -1.99 20.51
C THR A 56 -6.84 -2.36 19.31
N ARG A 57 -8.15 -2.53 19.55
CA ARG A 57 -9.13 -2.77 18.46
C ARG A 57 -9.20 -1.62 17.46
N LEU A 58 -8.87 -0.40 17.90
CA LEU A 58 -8.93 0.79 17.07
C LEU A 58 -7.72 0.88 16.13
N GLY A 59 -6.50 0.58 16.62
CA GLY A 59 -5.31 0.47 15.77
C GLY A 59 -5.47 -0.62 14.71
N GLN A 60 -5.96 -1.81 15.10
CA GLN A 60 -6.24 -2.91 14.16
C GLN A 60 -7.21 -2.55 13.02
N LEU A 61 -8.10 -1.58 13.24
CA LEU A 61 -9.04 -1.11 12.23
C LEU A 61 -8.46 0.03 11.40
N LEU A 62 -7.62 0.88 12.00
CA LEU A 62 -6.95 1.99 11.30
C LEU A 62 -5.80 1.52 10.39
N ASP A 63 -5.04 0.50 10.78
CA ASP A 63 -3.88 0.06 9.99
C ASP A 63 -4.25 -0.31 8.54
N PRO A 64 -5.27 -1.16 8.28
CA PRO A 64 -5.64 -1.51 6.90
C PRO A 64 -6.20 -0.32 6.10
N ILE A 65 -6.78 0.68 6.78
CA ILE A 65 -7.30 1.89 6.15
C ILE A 65 -6.15 2.80 5.76
N SER A 66 -5.21 3.03 6.69
CA SER A 66 -4.04 3.87 6.46
C SER A 66 -3.17 3.31 5.34
N ASP A 67 -2.97 1.99 5.29
CA ASP A 67 -2.19 1.35 4.23
C ASP A 67 -2.80 1.56 2.84
N ARG A 68 -4.13 1.45 2.74
CA ARG A 68 -4.85 1.71 1.47
C ARG A 68 -4.78 3.17 1.07
N LEU A 69 -5.01 4.08 2.01
CA LEU A 69 -4.93 5.52 1.74
C LEU A 69 -3.51 5.94 1.33
N TYR A 70 -2.49 5.29 1.88
CA TYR A 70 -1.10 5.54 1.52
C TYR A 70 -0.80 5.16 0.06
N ILE A 71 -1.21 3.96 -0.38
CA ILE A 71 -1.08 3.56 -1.79
C ILE A 71 -1.88 4.51 -2.69
N LEU A 72 -3.11 4.86 -2.32
CA LEU A 72 -3.91 5.81 -3.10
C LEU A 72 -3.23 7.18 -3.24
N ALA A 73 -2.61 7.69 -2.16
CA ALA A 73 -1.87 8.94 -2.19
C ALA A 73 -0.65 8.86 -3.11
N LEU A 74 0.10 7.76 -3.07
CA LEU A 74 1.23 7.53 -3.98
C LEU A 74 0.78 7.50 -5.44
N LEU A 75 -0.28 6.75 -5.75
CA LEU A 75 -0.83 6.68 -7.11
C LEU A 75 -1.33 8.04 -7.59
N PHE A 76 -1.97 8.81 -6.71
CA PHE A 76 -2.43 10.16 -7.01
C PHE A 76 -1.26 11.09 -7.33
N VAL A 77 -0.21 11.09 -6.52
CA VAL A 77 0.98 11.93 -6.78
C VAL A 77 1.69 11.51 -8.06
N ILE A 78 1.91 10.21 -8.29
CA ILE A 78 2.53 9.69 -9.51
C ILE A 78 1.72 10.07 -10.76
N TYR A 79 0.40 10.06 -10.67
CA TYR A 79 -0.47 10.50 -11.76
C TYR A 79 -0.26 11.98 -12.08
N ASN A 80 -0.30 12.85 -11.06
CA ASN A 80 -0.16 14.30 -11.26
C ASN A 80 1.24 14.72 -11.72
N LEU A 81 2.27 13.98 -11.32
CA LEU A 81 3.66 14.19 -11.73
C LEU A 81 4.03 13.43 -13.01
N GLU A 82 3.10 12.69 -13.61
CA GLU A 82 3.29 11.91 -14.84
C GLU A 82 4.47 10.89 -14.79
N LEU A 83 4.82 10.40 -13.59
CA LEU A 83 6.02 9.56 -13.39
C LEU A 83 5.88 8.12 -13.90
N ALA A 84 4.64 7.67 -14.17
CA ALA A 84 4.37 6.36 -14.74
C ALA A 84 3.11 6.37 -15.62
N PRO A 85 3.02 5.48 -16.63
CA PRO A 85 1.84 5.36 -17.48
C PRO A 85 0.56 5.09 -16.68
N ILE A 86 -0.51 5.82 -16.99
CA ILE A 86 -1.81 5.70 -16.31
C ILE A 86 -2.37 4.28 -16.29
N ILE A 87 -2.06 3.46 -17.30
CA ILE A 87 -2.44 2.04 -17.36
C ILE A 87 -1.94 1.25 -16.15
N ILE A 88 -0.74 1.54 -15.65
CA ILE A 88 -0.17 0.89 -14.47
C ILE A 88 -0.97 1.27 -13.22
N LEU A 89 -1.29 2.56 -13.08
CA LEU A 89 -2.01 3.08 -11.93
C LEU A 89 -3.44 2.52 -11.88
N VAL A 90 -4.13 2.50 -13.02
CA VAL A 90 -5.45 1.90 -13.17
C VAL A 90 -5.41 0.42 -12.85
N PHE A 91 -4.40 -0.31 -13.30
CA PHE A 91 -4.24 -1.73 -12.96
C PHE A 91 -4.12 -1.95 -11.44
N ILE A 92 -3.28 -1.18 -10.76
CA ILE A 92 -3.10 -1.29 -9.30
C ILE A 92 -4.43 -1.00 -8.59
N LEU A 93 -5.12 0.09 -8.95
CA LEU A 93 -6.43 0.46 -8.38
C LEU A 93 -7.48 -0.62 -8.61
N LEU A 94 -7.64 -1.05 -9.86
CA LEU A 94 -8.65 -2.03 -10.25
C LEU A 94 -8.47 -3.35 -9.51
N ARG A 95 -7.22 -3.80 -9.32
CA ARG A 95 -6.90 -4.98 -8.52
C ARG A 95 -7.35 -4.83 -7.07
N GLU A 96 -7.10 -3.68 -6.43
CA GLU A 96 -7.52 -3.42 -5.04
C GLU A 96 -9.05 -3.44 -4.90
N PHE A 97 -9.76 -2.83 -5.84
CA PHE A 97 -11.23 -2.84 -5.86
C PHE A 97 -11.79 -4.24 -6.08
N ILE A 98 -11.26 -4.98 -7.05
CA ILE A 98 -11.70 -6.35 -7.37
C ILE A 98 -11.52 -7.27 -6.16
N LEU A 99 -10.33 -7.29 -5.55
CA LEU A 99 -10.09 -8.17 -4.41
C LEU A 99 -10.91 -7.76 -3.19
N THR A 100 -11.08 -6.46 -2.95
CA THR A 100 -11.97 -5.99 -1.87
C THR A 100 -13.41 -6.43 -2.12
N GLY A 101 -13.92 -6.26 -3.34
CA GLY A 101 -15.27 -6.70 -3.72
C GLY A 101 -15.45 -8.22 -3.60
N LEU A 102 -14.47 -9.00 -4.06
CA LEU A 102 -14.47 -10.45 -3.93
C LEU A 102 -14.54 -10.90 -2.46
N MET A 103 -13.74 -10.28 -1.59
CA MET A 103 -13.74 -10.58 -0.16
C MET A 103 -15.07 -10.22 0.52
N ILE A 104 -15.65 -9.07 0.16
CA ILE A 104 -16.98 -8.67 0.66
C ILE A 104 -18.03 -9.69 0.19
N TYR A 105 -18.02 -10.05 -1.09
CA TYR A 105 -18.95 -11.03 -1.65
C TYR A 105 -18.86 -12.39 -0.94
N LEU A 106 -17.65 -12.92 -0.73
CA LEU A 106 -17.46 -14.18 -0.01
C LEU A 106 -17.94 -14.10 1.45
N LYS A 107 -17.72 -12.96 2.11
CA LYS A 107 -18.20 -12.73 3.48
C LYS A 107 -19.72 -12.75 3.57
N THR A 108 -20.45 -12.25 2.55
CA THR A 108 -21.92 -12.35 2.52
C THR A 108 -22.43 -13.80 2.40
N ARG A 109 -21.59 -14.73 1.97
CA ARG A 109 -21.89 -16.17 1.85
C ARG A 109 -21.40 -16.99 3.05
N GLY A 110 -20.98 -16.34 4.15
CA GLY A 110 -20.45 -17.03 5.33
C GLY A 110 -19.02 -17.55 5.19
N ILE A 111 -18.34 -17.27 4.07
CA ILE A 111 -16.96 -17.67 3.83
C ILE A 111 -16.05 -16.56 4.36
N THR A 112 -15.45 -16.78 5.53
CA THR A 112 -14.65 -15.78 6.23
C THR A 112 -13.13 -15.92 6.01
N GLY A 113 -12.67 -16.88 5.21
CA GLY A 113 -11.25 -17.09 4.97
C GLY A 113 -10.94 -17.65 3.60
N LEU A 114 -10.28 -16.83 2.77
CA LEU A 114 -9.39 -17.33 1.73
C LEU A 114 -7.96 -17.35 2.30
N PRO A 115 -7.17 -18.40 2.08
CA PRO A 115 -5.78 -18.43 2.51
C PRO A 115 -5.05 -17.24 1.87
N VAL A 116 -4.47 -16.37 2.71
CA VAL A 116 -3.76 -15.19 2.23
C VAL A 116 -2.53 -15.65 1.47
N HIS A 117 -2.56 -15.53 0.14
CA HIS A 117 -1.40 -15.88 -0.66
C HIS A 117 -0.25 -14.92 -0.37
N TYR A 118 0.87 -15.46 0.09
CA TYR A 118 2.13 -14.74 0.33
C TYR A 118 2.56 -13.87 -0.85
N LEU A 119 2.24 -14.30 -2.07
CA LEU A 119 2.50 -13.57 -3.32
C LEU A 119 1.87 -12.18 -3.34
N GLY A 120 0.65 -12.03 -2.81
CA GLY A 120 -0.01 -10.73 -2.73
C GLY A 120 0.68 -9.78 -1.75
N LYS A 121 1.21 -10.31 -0.63
CA LYS A 121 2.01 -9.53 0.32
C LYS A 121 3.35 -9.11 -0.26
N MET A 122 4.02 -10.02 -0.99
CA MET A 122 5.28 -9.71 -1.68
C MET A 122 5.05 -8.64 -2.76
N GLY A 123 3.98 -8.74 -3.54
CA GLY A 123 3.64 -7.69 -4.50
C GLY A 123 3.39 -6.33 -3.84
N ALA A 124 2.76 -6.31 -2.67
CA ALA A 124 2.48 -5.07 -1.94
C ALA A 124 3.79 -4.45 -1.43
N PHE A 125 4.68 -5.27 -0.89
CA PHE A 125 6.03 -4.85 -0.52
C PHE A 125 6.79 -4.27 -1.71
N CYS A 126 6.68 -4.90 -2.88
CA CYS A 126 7.29 -4.37 -4.10
C CYS A 126 6.72 -3.01 -4.49
N LEU A 127 5.40 -2.80 -4.41
CA LEU A 127 4.81 -1.48 -4.70
C LEU A 127 5.20 -0.41 -3.67
N LEU A 128 5.35 -0.78 -2.41
CA LEU A 128 5.80 0.12 -1.34
C LEU A 128 7.22 0.64 -1.56
N ILE A 129 8.05 -0.09 -2.32
CA ILE A 129 9.38 0.38 -2.72
C ILE A 129 9.33 1.04 -4.09
N GLY A 130 8.63 0.42 -5.04
CA GLY A 130 8.59 0.84 -6.43
C GLY A 130 7.98 2.24 -6.62
N LEU A 131 6.80 2.49 -6.03
CA LEU A 131 6.09 3.75 -6.21
C LEU A 131 6.85 4.94 -5.57
N PRO A 132 7.29 4.89 -4.30
CA PRO A 132 8.15 5.94 -3.75
C PRO A 132 9.46 6.08 -4.52
N GLY A 133 10.06 4.98 -4.99
CA GLY A 133 11.29 5.01 -5.78
C GLY A 133 11.20 5.93 -7.01
N LEU A 134 10.05 5.94 -7.71
CA LEU A 134 9.82 6.87 -8.81
C LEU A 134 9.77 8.33 -8.36
N ILE A 135 9.16 8.62 -7.22
CA ILE A 135 9.08 9.97 -6.65
C ILE A 135 10.46 10.43 -6.16
N PHE A 136 11.25 9.53 -5.56
CA PHE A 136 12.63 9.81 -5.15
C PHE A 136 13.54 10.12 -6.32
N ALA A 137 13.34 9.48 -7.47
CA ALA A 137 14.08 9.80 -8.68
C ALA A 137 13.84 11.25 -9.14
N GLU A 138 12.59 11.71 -9.10
CA GLU A 138 12.23 13.08 -9.43
C GLU A 138 12.77 14.08 -8.40
N ALA A 139 12.72 13.71 -7.11
CA ALA A 139 13.19 14.57 -6.01
C ALA A 139 14.71 14.75 -5.97
N PHE A 140 15.49 13.72 -6.35
CA PHE A 140 16.95 13.67 -6.17
C PHE A 140 17.67 13.40 -7.49
N VAL A 141 17.70 14.42 -8.37
CA VAL A 141 18.21 14.35 -9.74
C VAL A 141 19.61 13.71 -9.85
N GLU A 142 20.54 14.03 -8.94
CA GLU A 142 21.91 13.48 -8.95
C GLU A 142 21.95 11.94 -8.78
N THR A 143 20.95 11.38 -8.08
CA THR A 143 20.85 9.94 -7.83
C THR A 143 19.67 9.30 -8.57
N ALA A 144 19.05 10.04 -9.50
CA ALA A 144 17.82 9.63 -10.18
C ALA A 144 17.96 8.27 -10.88
N TYR A 145 19.10 7.98 -11.50
CA TYR A 145 19.31 6.70 -12.18
C TYR A 145 19.20 5.49 -11.24
N ILE A 146 19.66 5.62 -9.99
CA ILE A 146 19.59 4.57 -8.97
C ILE A 146 18.12 4.35 -8.60
N TRP A 147 17.43 5.45 -8.30
CA TRP A 147 16.04 5.43 -7.87
C TRP A 147 15.08 4.97 -8.98
N LEU A 148 15.31 5.34 -10.23
CA LEU A 148 14.57 4.82 -11.38
C LEU A 148 14.78 3.32 -11.54
N THR A 149 16.02 2.85 -11.41
CA THR A 149 16.34 1.42 -11.53
C THR A 149 15.63 0.62 -10.43
N ILE A 150 15.70 1.07 -9.18
CA ILE A 150 15.00 0.45 -8.05
C ILE A 150 13.49 0.55 -8.25
N GLY A 151 12.99 1.75 -8.52
CA GLY A 151 11.57 2.07 -8.69
C GLY A 151 10.91 1.17 -9.73
N TRP A 152 11.44 1.15 -10.95
CA TRP A 152 10.91 0.33 -12.04
C TRP A 152 11.09 -1.16 -11.80
N SER A 153 12.23 -1.61 -11.25
CA SER A 153 12.46 -3.03 -10.97
C SER A 153 11.42 -3.56 -9.99
N PHE A 154 11.22 -2.86 -8.87
CA PHE A 154 10.23 -3.24 -7.88
C PHE A 154 8.79 -3.05 -8.39
N LEU A 155 8.51 -2.00 -9.16
CA LEU A 155 7.18 -1.78 -9.73
C LEU A 155 6.79 -2.92 -10.67
N ILE A 156 7.66 -3.31 -11.60
CA ILE A 156 7.38 -4.40 -12.57
C ILE A 156 7.15 -5.73 -11.85
N TRP A 157 8.02 -6.09 -10.90
CA TRP A 157 7.84 -7.29 -10.09
C TRP A 157 6.57 -7.24 -9.24
N GLY A 158 6.25 -6.07 -8.67
CA GLY A 158 5.04 -5.84 -7.90
C GLY A 158 3.77 -6.05 -8.75
N LEU A 159 3.74 -5.50 -9.96
CA LEU A 159 2.63 -5.67 -10.91
C LEU A 159 2.46 -7.14 -11.31
N PHE A 160 3.55 -7.84 -11.63
CA PHE A 160 3.52 -9.26 -11.93
C PHE A 160 2.94 -10.08 -10.78
N LEU A 161 3.44 -9.86 -9.55
CA LEU A 161 2.96 -10.53 -8.35
C LEU A 161 1.50 -10.19 -8.05
N TYR A 162 1.07 -8.96 -8.31
CA TYR A 162 -0.34 -8.55 -8.17
C TYR A 162 -1.25 -9.26 -9.16
N ALA A 163 -0.86 -9.34 -10.43
CA ALA A 163 -1.61 -10.07 -11.45
C ALA A 163 -1.72 -11.56 -11.09
N PHE A 164 -0.60 -12.18 -10.74
CA PHE A 164 -0.54 -13.59 -10.40
C PHE A 164 -1.31 -13.91 -9.12
N SER A 165 -1.19 -13.05 -8.09
CA SER A 165 -1.97 -13.17 -6.87
C SER A 165 -3.47 -13.04 -7.16
N ALA A 166 -3.90 -12.06 -7.96
CA ALA A 166 -5.32 -11.90 -8.30
C ALA A 166 -5.87 -13.15 -8.99
N TYR A 167 -5.14 -13.70 -9.97
CA TYR A 167 -5.50 -14.96 -10.63
C TYR A 167 -5.70 -16.10 -9.61
N LYS A 168 -4.77 -16.29 -8.67
CA LYS A 168 -4.87 -17.32 -7.63
C LYS A 168 -6.05 -17.12 -6.69
N TYR A 169 -6.34 -15.88 -6.30
CA TYR A 169 -7.53 -15.56 -5.51
C TYR A 169 -8.82 -15.94 -6.24
N PHE A 170 -8.90 -15.68 -7.54
CA PHE A 170 -10.07 -16.07 -8.35
C PHE A 170 -10.21 -17.59 -8.50
N GLU A 171 -9.12 -18.32 -8.76
CA GLU A 171 -9.16 -19.80 -8.81
C GLU A 171 -9.69 -20.37 -7.48
N HIS A 172 -9.14 -19.92 -6.36
CA HIS A 172 -9.57 -20.40 -5.04
C HIS A 172 -11.01 -20.01 -4.73
N ALA A 173 -11.43 -18.79 -5.06
CA ALA A 173 -12.81 -18.35 -4.86
C ALA A 173 -13.80 -19.22 -5.64
N LYS A 174 -13.48 -19.59 -6.89
CA LYS A 174 -14.32 -20.52 -7.69
C LYS A 174 -14.46 -21.88 -7.01
N VAL A 175 -13.35 -22.47 -6.56
CA VAL A 175 -13.34 -23.78 -5.88
C VAL A 175 -14.11 -23.76 -4.56
N VAL A 176 -14.02 -22.65 -3.82
CA VAL A 176 -14.76 -22.52 -2.57
C VAL A 176 -16.24 -22.33 -2.85
N LEU A 177 -16.61 -21.45 -3.79
CA LEU A 177 -18.02 -21.20 -4.14
C LEU A 177 -18.73 -22.44 -4.70
N SER A 178 -18.03 -23.29 -5.45
CA SER A 178 -18.61 -24.54 -5.96
C SER A 178 -18.95 -25.57 -4.87
N LYS A 179 -18.55 -25.35 -3.62
CA LYS A 179 -18.95 -26.20 -2.48
C LYS A 179 -20.21 -25.70 -1.76
N TYR A 180 -20.72 -24.52 -2.13
CA TYR A 180 -21.88 -23.86 -1.50
C TYR A 180 -23.07 -23.69 -2.46
N VAL A 181 -22.94 -24.16 -3.70
CA VAL A 181 -24.03 -24.31 -4.69
C VAL A 181 -24.33 -25.80 -4.81
#